data_AF-A0A067FRV7-F1
#
_entry.id   AF-A0A067FRV7-F1
#
_cell.length_a   1.000
_cell.length_b   1.000
_cell.length_c   1.000
_cell.angle_alpha   90.00
_cell.angle_beta   90.00
_cell.angle_gamma   90.00
#
_symmetry.space_group_name_H-M   'P 1'
#
loop_
_entity.id
_entity.type
_entity.pdbx_description
1 polymer ?
#
loop_
_entity_poly.entity_id
_entity_poly.type
_entity_poly.pdbx_seq_one_letter_code
_entity_poly.pdbx_strand_id
1 'polypeptide(L)'
;MSSTTPILHQNNHHQHRLLFSFTSKTTPFHSLHSLHFKRKPLLSFSSSYSASSSSQQHQSITRVSTAPVEYAPPPPDFNFHQEISRLKKLRSRLAVSQSLSHKLSVLDSDSRLKNFFNDKHSNYFARVLASLNLDQLFLIKCVIAAGQEHVLNLEPEYVESEARSDIKSALYALVEFIDRLDVNGRNSEAKDAVLEIEQVKDLNKLLKTLAEIEQFYDCVGGIIGYQVEVLELLAQSKFERKTTKSQHVHESMECQFLEIHVPSGLDLSQNTEYAAQAALWGIEGLPELGEIYPLGGSADRLGLVDHETGECLPAAMLPYCGRTLLEGLIRDLQAREFLYFKLYGKQCITPVAIMTSSAKNNHERITSLCERLRWFGRGQSSFQLFEQPLVPAVDAEDGQWLVMRPFAPVCKPGGHGAIWKLAHDKGIFKWFHDNGRKGATVRQVSNVVAATDLTLLALAGIGLHHGKKLGFASCKRSSGATEGINVLIEKKNLDGKWAYGLSCIEYTEFDKFGITRGPFSSNGLQADFPANTNILYVDLASAELVGSSENERSLPGMVLNTKKPIVYMDNFGDTHRYIIC
;
A
#
# COMPACT_ATOMS: atom_id res chain seq x y z
N MET A 1 59.22 -44.99 31.32
CA MET A 1 59.39 -45.03 29.85
C MET A 1 58.95 -43.67 29.33
N SER A 2 59.87 -42.69 29.42
CA SER A 2 60.65 -42.11 28.30
C SER A 2 59.78 -41.18 27.43
N SER A 3 60.10 -39.91 27.21
CA SER A 3 61.31 -39.14 27.52
C SER A 3 61.11 -37.67 27.08
N THR A 4 61.50 -36.73 27.95
CA THR A 4 62.30 -35.51 27.70
C THR A 4 61.91 -34.47 26.62
N THR A 5 61.45 -33.30 27.10
CA THR A 5 62.11 -31.95 27.11
C THR A 5 62.79 -31.30 25.86
N PRO A 6 62.95 -29.95 25.84
CA PRO A 6 62.83 -29.04 24.69
C PRO A 6 64.17 -28.45 24.20
N ILE A 7 64.18 -27.71 23.09
CA ILE A 7 65.31 -26.84 22.69
C ILE A 7 64.83 -25.53 22.03
N LEU A 8 65.35 -24.42 22.60
CA LEU A 8 65.49 -23.07 22.04
C LEU A 8 66.72 -23.01 21.11
N HIS A 9 66.67 -22.29 19.97
CA HIS A 9 67.61 -21.20 19.63
C HIS A 9 67.36 -20.56 18.24
N GLN A 10 67.09 -19.24 18.28
CA GLN A 10 67.68 -18.13 17.52
C GLN A 10 67.70 -18.01 15.97
N ASN A 11 67.20 -16.84 15.55
CA ASN A 11 67.76 -15.85 14.61
C ASN A 11 67.79 -16.14 13.09
N ASN A 12 67.01 -15.38 12.30
CA ASN A 12 67.48 -14.08 11.76
C ASN A 12 66.43 -13.32 10.90
N HIS A 13 66.37 -12.01 11.16
CA HIS A 13 66.20 -10.86 10.24
C HIS A 13 65.11 -10.82 9.15
N HIS A 14 64.13 -9.92 9.31
CA HIS A 14 64.01 -8.61 8.61
C HIS A 14 62.74 -7.89 9.13
N GLN A 15 62.85 -6.85 9.96
CA GLN A 15 62.66 -5.41 9.60
C GLN A 15 61.55 -5.20 8.55
N HIS A 16 60.42 -4.57 8.87
CA HIS A 16 60.33 -3.12 9.09
C HIS A 16 59.34 -2.72 10.19
N ARG A 17 59.86 -1.95 11.16
CA ARG A 17 59.09 -0.99 11.98
C ARG A 17 58.58 0.12 11.07
N LEU A 18 57.40 0.66 11.37
CA LEU A 18 57.20 2.10 11.52
C LEU A 18 55.97 2.36 12.42
N LEU A 19 56.27 2.88 13.61
CA LEU A 19 55.37 3.64 14.47
C LEU A 19 54.94 4.91 13.74
N PHE A 20 53.76 5.46 14.03
CA PHE A 20 53.63 6.88 14.41
C PHE A 20 52.29 7.16 15.12
N SER A 21 52.40 7.90 16.22
CA SER A 21 51.33 8.43 17.06
C SER A 21 50.81 9.78 16.56
N PHE A 22 49.58 10.09 16.96
CA PHE A 22 48.87 11.38 17.08
C PHE A 22 49.63 12.69 16.84
N THR A 23 48.96 13.67 16.22
CA THR A 23 48.67 14.99 16.81
C THR A 23 47.75 15.86 15.93
N SER A 24 46.87 16.60 16.59
CA SER A 24 46.07 17.71 16.08
C SER A 24 46.91 18.97 15.88
N LYS A 25 46.76 19.71 14.77
CA LYS A 25 47.01 21.17 14.71
C LYS A 25 46.18 21.86 13.63
N THR A 26 45.69 23.03 13.99
CA THR A 26 44.90 23.99 13.22
C THR A 26 45.77 25.07 12.54
N THR A 27 45.18 25.69 11.50
CA THR A 27 45.48 27.01 10.88
C THR A 27 46.66 27.12 9.90
N PRO A 28 46.80 28.22 9.10
CA PRO A 28 45.85 28.91 8.19
C PRO A 28 46.50 29.14 6.78
N PHE A 29 45.81 29.76 5.81
CA PHE A 29 46.30 30.84 4.91
C PHE A 29 45.51 30.97 3.58
N HIS A 30 44.90 32.16 3.41
CA HIS A 30 44.92 33.10 2.29
C HIS A 30 44.52 32.76 0.83
N SER A 31 43.61 33.63 0.38
CA SER A 31 43.26 34.12 -0.97
C SER A 31 44.40 34.27 -1.99
N LEU A 32 44.07 34.09 -3.29
CA LEU A 32 43.95 35.17 -4.32
C LEU A 32 43.51 34.61 -5.71
N HIS A 33 42.59 35.35 -6.34
CA HIS A 33 42.26 35.55 -7.78
C HIS A 33 42.19 34.36 -8.77
N SER A 34 41.02 34.06 -9.37
CA SER A 34 40.31 34.75 -10.47
C SER A 34 40.88 34.48 -11.87
N LEU A 35 40.18 33.64 -12.65
CA LEU A 35 39.95 33.85 -14.09
C LEU A 35 38.59 33.28 -14.52
N HIS A 36 37.80 34.13 -15.17
CA HIS A 36 36.49 33.91 -15.78
C HIS A 36 36.53 32.95 -16.98
N PHE A 37 35.41 32.25 -17.27
CA PHE A 37 34.72 32.35 -18.58
C PHE A 37 33.24 31.91 -18.55
N LYS A 38 32.40 32.93 -18.76
CA LYS A 38 31.02 33.09 -19.29
C LYS A 38 30.07 31.89 -19.48
N ARG A 39 28.94 31.97 -18.75
CA ARG A 39 27.60 31.42 -19.06
C ARG A 39 26.92 32.21 -20.21
N LYS A 40 26.15 31.53 -21.06
CA LYS A 40 25.16 32.15 -21.97
C LYS A 40 23.71 31.85 -21.49
N PRO A 41 22.78 32.81 -21.60
CA PRO A 41 21.37 32.67 -21.22
C PRO A 41 20.47 32.35 -22.42
N LEU A 42 19.32 31.73 -22.18
CA LEU A 42 18.21 31.64 -23.14
C LEU A 42 17.14 32.66 -22.78
N LEU A 43 16.81 33.49 -23.78
CA LEU A 43 15.87 34.61 -23.72
C LEU A 43 14.47 34.17 -24.13
N SER A 44 13.50 34.70 -23.39
CA SER A 44 12.11 34.97 -23.81
C SER A 44 12.05 35.90 -25.02
N PHE A 45 11.11 35.71 -25.93
CA PHE A 45 10.49 36.82 -26.68
C PHE A 45 9.09 36.45 -27.20
N SER A 46 8.14 37.32 -26.89
CA SER A 46 6.84 37.47 -27.53
C SER A 46 6.97 38.35 -28.77
N SER A 47 6.15 38.13 -29.82
CA SER A 47 5.45 39.20 -30.55
C SER A 47 4.60 38.68 -31.72
N SER A 48 3.36 39.16 -31.72
CA SER A 48 2.39 39.40 -32.81
C SER A 48 2.93 39.73 -34.21
N TYR A 49 2.14 39.47 -35.28
CA TYR A 49 1.69 40.46 -36.29
C TYR A 49 0.72 39.86 -37.36
N SER A 50 -0.47 40.48 -37.44
CA SER A 50 -1.28 40.98 -38.59
C SER A 50 -1.56 40.25 -39.93
N ALA A 51 -2.78 40.55 -40.42
CA ALA A 51 -3.47 40.29 -41.69
C ALA A 51 -2.68 40.71 -42.98
N SER A 52 -2.95 40.26 -44.22
CA SER A 52 -4.22 40.32 -44.99
C SER A 52 -4.17 39.66 -46.40
N SER A 53 -5.35 39.24 -46.92
CA SER A 53 -5.85 39.14 -48.33
C SER A 53 -5.17 38.21 -49.36
N SER A 54 -5.79 37.57 -50.37
CA SER A 54 -7.16 37.15 -50.72
C SER A 54 -7.06 36.43 -52.08
N SER A 55 -7.74 35.30 -52.30
CA SER A 55 -8.24 34.91 -53.62
C SER A 55 -9.33 33.84 -53.52
N GLN A 56 -10.38 34.04 -54.32
CA GLN A 56 -11.66 33.33 -54.39
C GLN A 56 -11.47 31.90 -54.97
N GLN A 57 -12.29 30.88 -54.64
CA GLN A 57 -13.57 30.67 -55.33
C GLN A 57 -14.42 29.51 -54.73
N HIS A 58 -15.73 29.71 -54.85
CA HIS A 58 -16.89 28.79 -54.86
C HIS A 58 -17.49 28.20 -53.57
N GLN A 59 -18.73 28.65 -53.35
CA GLN A 59 -19.65 28.45 -52.24
C GLN A 59 -20.50 27.18 -52.44
N SER A 60 -20.84 26.49 -51.34
CA SER A 60 -22.17 25.92 -51.16
C SER A 60 -22.64 26.23 -49.73
N ILE A 61 -23.80 26.86 -49.62
CA ILE A 61 -24.40 27.33 -48.37
C ILE A 61 -25.32 26.23 -47.86
N THR A 62 -25.00 25.66 -46.70
CA THR A 62 -25.92 24.80 -45.94
C THR A 62 -26.52 25.62 -44.80
N ARG A 63 -27.83 25.88 -44.87
CA ARG A 63 -28.58 26.56 -43.80
C ARG A 63 -28.56 25.68 -42.54
N VAL A 64 -28.01 26.19 -41.44
CA VAL A 64 -28.14 25.58 -40.11
C VAL A 64 -29.46 26.02 -39.50
N SER A 65 -30.32 25.05 -39.18
CA SER A 65 -31.54 25.25 -38.41
C SER A 65 -31.18 25.45 -36.94
N THR A 66 -31.53 26.59 -36.36
CA THR A 66 -31.44 26.83 -34.91
C THR A 66 -32.70 26.29 -34.22
N ALA A 67 -32.71 25.01 -33.90
CA ALA A 67 -33.63 24.49 -32.88
C ALA A 67 -32.97 24.68 -31.50
N PRO A 68 -33.70 25.16 -30.47
CA PRO A 68 -33.14 25.32 -29.13
C PRO A 68 -32.74 23.94 -28.59
N VAL A 69 -31.49 23.83 -28.12
CA VAL A 69 -30.98 22.67 -27.39
C VAL A 69 -31.81 22.55 -26.12
N GLU A 70 -32.66 21.51 -26.04
CA GLU A 70 -33.29 21.11 -24.79
C GLU A 70 -32.19 20.85 -23.77
N TYR A 71 -32.19 21.66 -22.71
CA TYR A 71 -31.32 21.49 -21.56
C TYR A 71 -31.64 20.13 -20.92
N ALA A 72 -30.83 19.11 -21.22
CA ALA A 72 -30.84 17.88 -20.46
C ALA A 72 -30.40 18.22 -19.02
N PRO A 73 -31.20 17.91 -17.99
CA PRO A 73 -30.73 18.05 -16.62
C PRO A 73 -29.47 17.20 -16.45
N PRO A 74 -28.50 17.63 -15.62
CA PRO A 74 -27.33 16.81 -15.32
C PRO A 74 -27.78 15.43 -14.83
N PRO A 75 -27.04 14.36 -15.17
CA PRO A 75 -27.38 13.01 -14.72
C PRO A 75 -27.55 13.00 -13.20
N PRO A 76 -28.54 12.25 -12.66
CA PRO A 76 -28.77 12.24 -11.22
C PRO A 76 -27.50 11.80 -10.50
N ASP A 77 -27.05 12.60 -9.52
CA ASP A 77 -25.92 12.27 -8.66
C ASP A 77 -26.09 10.85 -8.09
N PHE A 78 -25.03 10.03 -8.18
CA PHE A 78 -25.01 8.68 -7.61
C PHE A 78 -25.38 8.70 -6.12
N ASN A 79 -26.44 7.97 -5.73
CA ASN A 79 -26.94 7.97 -4.36
C ASN A 79 -26.18 6.97 -3.48
N PHE A 80 -25.06 7.42 -2.91
CA PHE A 80 -24.24 6.64 -1.99
C PHE A 80 -25.05 6.01 -0.85
N HIS A 81 -25.91 6.77 -0.18
CA HIS A 81 -26.64 6.28 1.00
C HIS A 81 -27.58 5.12 0.67
N GLN A 82 -28.27 5.19 -0.46
CA GLN A 82 -29.15 4.12 -0.91
C GLN A 82 -28.34 2.85 -1.22
N GLU A 83 -27.22 3.00 -1.91
CA GLU A 83 -26.38 1.86 -2.29
C GLU A 83 -25.68 1.21 -1.08
N ILE A 84 -25.12 2.02 -0.18
CA ILE A 84 -24.53 1.55 1.08
C ILE A 84 -25.58 0.77 1.89
N SER A 85 -26.80 1.29 2.01
CA SER A 85 -27.90 0.60 2.72
C SER A 85 -28.24 -0.74 2.09
N ARG A 86 -28.29 -0.82 0.76
CA ARG A 86 -28.55 -2.07 0.02
C ARG A 86 -27.43 -3.09 0.27
N LEU A 87 -26.18 -2.69 0.11
CA LEU A 87 -25.02 -3.57 0.28
C LEU A 87 -24.85 -4.03 1.73
N LYS A 88 -25.09 -3.19 2.74
CA LYS A 88 -25.09 -3.60 4.15
C LYS A 88 -26.15 -4.66 4.46
N LYS A 89 -27.36 -4.53 3.87
CA LYS A 89 -28.41 -5.56 3.98
C LYS A 89 -27.98 -6.87 3.31
N LEU A 90 -27.38 -6.78 2.12
CA LEU A 90 -26.86 -7.95 1.42
C LEU A 90 -25.75 -8.65 2.23
N ARG A 91 -24.75 -7.89 2.71
CA ARG A 91 -23.68 -8.36 3.60
C ARG A 91 -24.23 -9.12 4.79
N SER A 92 -25.24 -8.55 5.47
CA SER A 92 -25.86 -9.17 6.64
C SER A 92 -26.54 -10.50 6.31
N ARG A 93 -27.22 -10.61 5.15
CA ARG A 93 -27.83 -11.86 4.69
C ARG A 93 -26.78 -12.91 4.31
N LEU A 94 -25.68 -12.50 3.71
CA LEU A 94 -24.55 -13.38 3.37
C LEU A 94 -23.85 -13.91 4.63
N ALA A 95 -23.70 -13.08 5.67
CA ALA A 95 -23.07 -13.47 6.93
C ALA A 95 -23.85 -14.56 7.69
N VAL A 96 -25.18 -14.57 7.61
CA VAL A 96 -26.03 -15.59 8.26
C VAL A 96 -26.05 -16.92 7.48
N SER A 97 -25.56 -16.93 6.24
CA SER A 97 -25.62 -18.11 5.37
C SER A 97 -24.50 -19.11 5.70
N GLN A 98 -24.88 -20.32 6.12
CA GLN A 98 -23.96 -21.37 6.57
C GLN A 98 -23.29 -22.18 5.45
N SER A 99 -23.77 -22.06 4.20
CA SER A 99 -23.22 -22.79 3.06
C SER A 99 -23.07 -21.90 1.83
N LEU A 100 -22.13 -22.25 0.96
CA LEU A 100 -21.90 -21.56 -0.31
C LEU A 100 -23.15 -21.57 -1.20
N SER A 101 -23.87 -22.70 -1.26
CA SER A 101 -25.14 -22.81 -2.00
C SER A 101 -26.20 -21.83 -1.48
N HIS A 102 -26.27 -21.62 -0.16
CA HIS A 102 -27.20 -20.65 0.41
C HIS A 102 -26.76 -19.21 0.12
N LYS A 103 -25.46 -18.91 0.22
CA LYS A 103 -24.90 -17.61 -0.19
C LYS A 103 -25.23 -17.29 -1.66
N LEU A 104 -25.11 -18.26 -2.55
CA LEU A 104 -25.48 -18.12 -3.97
C LEU A 104 -26.98 -17.82 -4.13
N SER A 105 -27.86 -18.53 -3.42
CA SER A 105 -29.31 -18.25 -3.44
C SER A 105 -29.65 -16.84 -2.91
N VAL A 106 -28.93 -16.36 -1.90
CA VAL A 106 -29.04 -14.98 -1.40
C VAL A 106 -28.67 -13.96 -2.49
N LEU A 107 -27.57 -14.19 -3.20
CA LEU A 107 -27.12 -13.35 -4.32
C LEU A 107 -28.12 -13.39 -5.48
N ASP A 108 -28.64 -14.57 -5.85
CA ASP A 108 -29.64 -14.72 -6.93
C ASP A 108 -30.94 -13.97 -6.64
N SER A 109 -31.20 -13.66 -5.38
CA SER A 109 -32.33 -12.85 -4.96
C SER A 109 -32.08 -11.35 -5.05
N ASP A 110 -30.82 -10.90 -5.19
CA ASP A 110 -30.43 -9.49 -5.30
C ASP A 110 -30.95 -8.86 -6.59
N SER A 111 -31.38 -7.59 -6.50
CA SER A 111 -32.00 -6.89 -7.62
C SER A 111 -31.02 -6.64 -8.77
N ARG A 112 -29.73 -6.38 -8.49
CA ARG A 112 -28.74 -6.15 -9.56
C ARG A 112 -28.49 -7.42 -10.36
N LEU A 113 -28.36 -8.57 -9.69
CA LEU A 113 -28.21 -9.85 -10.39
C LEU A 113 -29.44 -10.18 -11.23
N LYS A 114 -30.64 -10.02 -10.68
CA LYS A 114 -31.87 -10.24 -11.45
C LYS A 114 -31.93 -9.37 -12.69
N ASN A 115 -31.59 -8.10 -12.58
CA ASN A 115 -31.57 -7.19 -13.72
C ASN A 115 -30.51 -7.60 -14.74
N PHE A 116 -29.30 -7.91 -14.27
CA PHE A 116 -28.20 -8.36 -15.12
C PHE A 116 -28.57 -9.62 -15.91
N PHE A 117 -29.17 -10.63 -15.29
CA PHE A 117 -29.57 -11.89 -15.96
C PHE A 117 -30.92 -11.84 -16.71
N ASN A 118 -31.73 -10.80 -16.50
CA ASN A 118 -32.97 -10.61 -17.27
C ASN A 118 -32.74 -9.83 -18.58
N ASP A 119 -31.58 -9.19 -18.75
CA ASP A 119 -31.23 -8.52 -19.99
C ASP A 119 -31.03 -9.56 -21.12
N LYS A 120 -31.56 -9.28 -22.32
CA LYS A 120 -31.51 -10.19 -23.48
C LYS A 120 -30.08 -10.54 -23.90
N HIS A 121 -29.11 -9.69 -23.56
CA HIS A 121 -27.68 -9.89 -23.80
C HIS A 121 -27.00 -10.85 -22.80
N SER A 122 -27.62 -11.12 -21.66
CA SER A 122 -27.04 -11.91 -20.55
C SER A 122 -27.14 -13.43 -20.71
N ASN A 123 -27.97 -13.92 -21.64
CA ASN A 123 -28.09 -15.34 -21.97
C ASN A 123 -26.77 -15.97 -22.43
N TYR A 124 -25.82 -15.15 -22.87
CA TYR A 124 -24.50 -15.58 -23.28
C TYR A 124 -23.54 -15.75 -22.09
N PHE A 125 -23.56 -14.81 -21.15
CA PHE A 125 -22.79 -14.87 -19.90
C PHE A 125 -23.27 -16.01 -18.99
N ALA A 126 -24.55 -16.35 -19.03
CA ALA A 126 -25.12 -17.48 -18.28
C ALA A 126 -24.46 -18.84 -18.61
N ARG A 127 -23.98 -19.04 -19.85
CA ARG A 127 -23.27 -20.28 -20.25
C ARG A 127 -21.85 -20.33 -19.70
N VAL A 128 -21.17 -19.19 -19.64
CA VAL A 128 -19.81 -19.04 -19.10
C VAL A 128 -19.82 -19.24 -17.59
N LEU A 129 -20.87 -18.75 -16.91
CA LEU A 129 -21.08 -19.01 -15.50
C LEU A 129 -21.38 -20.49 -15.19
N ALA A 130 -21.95 -21.23 -16.14
CA ALA A 130 -22.23 -22.66 -15.97
C ALA A 130 -20.96 -23.52 -15.96
N SER A 131 -19.86 -23.05 -16.55
CA SER A 131 -18.56 -23.72 -16.52
C SER A 131 -17.70 -23.36 -15.29
N LEU A 132 -18.11 -22.37 -14.50
CA LEU A 132 -17.41 -22.00 -13.27
C LEU A 132 -17.79 -22.94 -12.13
N ASN A 133 -16.83 -23.21 -11.24
CA ASN A 133 -17.15 -23.88 -9.98
C ASN A 133 -17.94 -22.95 -9.05
N LEU A 134 -18.51 -23.49 -7.96
CA LEU A 134 -19.37 -22.72 -7.07
C LEU A 134 -18.66 -21.53 -6.42
N ASP A 135 -17.36 -21.65 -6.11
CA ASP A 135 -16.57 -20.57 -5.49
C ASP A 135 -16.36 -19.42 -6.48
N GLN A 136 -15.94 -19.75 -7.70
CA GLN A 136 -15.76 -18.79 -8.79
C GLN A 136 -17.08 -18.10 -9.14
N LEU A 137 -18.18 -18.86 -9.20
CA LEU A 137 -19.51 -18.33 -9.43
C LEU A 137 -19.92 -17.35 -8.33
N PHE A 138 -19.61 -17.66 -7.07
CA PHE A 138 -19.87 -16.77 -5.94
C PHE A 138 -19.09 -15.45 -6.06
N LEU A 139 -17.79 -15.52 -6.40
CA LEU A 139 -16.96 -14.32 -6.58
C LEU A 139 -17.51 -13.39 -7.68
N ILE A 140 -17.85 -13.95 -8.85
CA ILE A 140 -18.41 -13.16 -9.96
C ILE A 140 -19.77 -12.56 -9.59
N LYS A 141 -20.64 -13.33 -8.92
CA LYS A 141 -21.92 -12.82 -8.42
C LYS A 141 -21.73 -11.72 -7.38
N CYS A 142 -20.72 -11.78 -6.52
CA CYS A 142 -20.38 -10.69 -5.60
C CYS A 142 -19.97 -9.41 -6.34
N VAL A 143 -19.19 -9.50 -7.41
CA VAL A 143 -18.81 -8.34 -8.25
C VAL A 143 -20.04 -7.67 -8.86
N ILE A 144 -20.96 -8.43 -9.46
CA ILE A 144 -22.21 -7.90 -10.02
C ILE A 144 -23.09 -7.31 -8.90
N ALA A 145 -23.20 -8.02 -7.78
CA ALA A 145 -23.98 -7.55 -6.64
C ALA A 145 -23.39 -6.27 -6.01
N ALA A 146 -22.07 -6.09 -6.06
CA ALA A 146 -21.34 -4.89 -5.66
C ALA A 146 -21.49 -3.73 -6.67
N GLY A 147 -22.15 -3.98 -7.81
CA GLY A 147 -22.39 -2.99 -8.84
C GLY A 147 -21.23 -2.73 -9.76
N GLN A 148 -20.34 -3.72 -9.90
CA GLN A 148 -19.09 -3.67 -10.65
C GLN A 148 -19.15 -4.54 -11.91
N GLU A 149 -20.36 -4.72 -12.48
CA GLU A 149 -20.59 -5.58 -13.64
C GLU A 149 -19.78 -5.18 -14.87
N HIS A 150 -19.39 -3.92 -15.01
CA HIS A 150 -18.55 -3.42 -16.11
C HIS A 150 -17.14 -4.02 -16.11
N VAL A 151 -16.64 -4.52 -14.96
CA VAL A 151 -15.39 -5.30 -14.89
C VAL A 151 -15.47 -6.57 -15.73
N LEU A 152 -16.68 -7.09 -15.91
CA LEU A 152 -17.02 -8.27 -16.69
C LEU A 152 -17.45 -7.92 -18.12
N ASN A 153 -17.80 -6.64 -18.38
CA ASN A 153 -18.35 -6.23 -19.67
C ASN A 153 -17.30 -6.31 -20.77
N LEU A 154 -17.65 -7.08 -21.79
CA LEU A 154 -17.10 -7.01 -23.14
C LEU A 154 -18.09 -6.10 -23.89
N GLU A 155 -17.85 -4.79 -23.96
CA GLU A 155 -18.73 -3.94 -24.76
C GLU A 155 -18.73 -4.43 -26.22
N PRO A 156 -19.91 -4.60 -26.84
CA PRO A 156 -20.00 -4.83 -28.27
C PRO A 156 -19.69 -3.52 -28.98
N GLU A 157 -18.66 -3.52 -29.82
CA GLU A 157 -18.38 -2.41 -30.74
C GLU A 157 -19.66 -2.03 -31.52
N TYR A 158 -20.07 -0.77 -31.39
CA TYR A 158 -20.94 -0.11 -32.36
C TYR A 158 -20.13 0.13 -33.64
N VAL A 159 -19.87 -0.93 -34.40
CA VAL A 159 -19.47 -0.82 -35.80
C VAL A 159 -20.59 -1.47 -36.60
N GLU A 160 -21.40 -0.64 -37.27
CA GLU A 160 -22.24 -1.08 -38.37
C GLU A 160 -21.36 -1.65 -39.48
N SER A 161 -21.00 -2.93 -39.36
CA SER A 161 -20.44 -3.72 -40.44
C SER A 161 -20.78 -5.17 -40.17
N GLU A 162 -21.31 -5.85 -41.18
CA GLU A 162 -21.65 -7.27 -41.17
C GLU A 162 -20.40 -8.15 -40.97
N ALA A 163 -19.91 -8.22 -39.74
CA ALA A 163 -18.98 -9.23 -39.27
C ALA A 163 -19.62 -9.94 -38.07
N ARG A 164 -19.99 -11.20 -38.25
CA ARG A 164 -20.59 -12.05 -37.22
C ARG A 164 -19.57 -12.33 -36.10
N SER A 165 -19.55 -11.45 -35.10
CA SER A 165 -19.27 -11.67 -33.68
C SER A 165 -18.00 -12.47 -33.28
N ASP A 166 -16.87 -11.77 -33.21
CA ASP A 166 -15.64 -12.21 -32.51
C ASP A 166 -15.91 -12.57 -31.03
N ILE A 167 -16.90 -11.91 -30.43
CA ILE A 167 -17.41 -12.16 -29.08
C ILE A 167 -17.95 -13.58 -28.92
N LYS A 168 -18.63 -14.10 -29.95
CA LYS A 168 -19.24 -15.43 -29.93
C LYS A 168 -18.14 -16.50 -29.98
N SER A 169 -17.15 -16.32 -30.86
CA SER A 169 -16.00 -17.22 -30.95
C SER A 169 -15.24 -17.27 -29.62
N ALA A 170 -15.02 -16.12 -28.97
CA ALA A 170 -14.24 -16.05 -27.74
C ALA A 170 -14.80 -16.86 -26.55
N LEU A 171 -16.10 -16.75 -26.24
CA LEU A 171 -16.65 -17.54 -25.12
C LEU A 171 -17.13 -18.94 -25.55
N TYR A 172 -17.33 -19.21 -26.85
CA TYR A 172 -17.43 -20.60 -27.34
C TYR A 172 -16.08 -21.33 -27.28
N ALA A 173 -14.97 -20.65 -27.53
CA ALA A 173 -13.62 -21.19 -27.35
C ALA A 173 -13.26 -21.39 -25.88
N LEU A 174 -13.74 -20.52 -24.98
CA LEU A 174 -13.59 -20.68 -23.53
C LEU A 174 -14.34 -21.93 -23.02
N VAL A 175 -15.56 -22.17 -23.54
CA VAL A 175 -16.32 -23.40 -23.28
C VAL A 175 -15.66 -24.62 -23.96
N GLU A 176 -15.24 -24.53 -25.23
CA GLU A 176 -14.54 -25.62 -25.93
C GLU A 176 -13.19 -25.96 -25.29
N PHE A 177 -12.45 -25.00 -24.76
CA PHE A 177 -11.17 -25.23 -24.09
C PHE A 177 -11.37 -25.95 -22.74
N ILE A 178 -12.42 -25.60 -22.00
CA ILE A 178 -12.83 -26.30 -20.78
C ILE A 178 -13.26 -27.74 -21.10
N ASP A 179 -14.01 -27.95 -22.19
CA ASP A 179 -14.39 -29.30 -22.67
C ASP A 179 -13.17 -30.10 -23.21
N ARG A 180 -12.17 -29.44 -23.82
CA ARG A 180 -10.93 -30.06 -24.34
C ARG A 180 -9.91 -30.41 -23.26
N LEU A 181 -9.99 -29.79 -22.08
CA LEU A 181 -9.21 -30.24 -20.91
C LEU A 181 -9.69 -31.60 -20.38
N ASP A 182 -10.89 -32.04 -20.79
CA ASP A 182 -11.44 -33.37 -20.50
C ASP A 182 -11.24 -34.37 -21.66
N VAL A 183 -11.03 -33.90 -22.90
CA VAL A 183 -10.82 -34.78 -24.07
C VAL A 183 -9.80 -34.21 -25.06
N ASN A 184 -8.76 -35.02 -25.34
CA ASN A 184 -7.66 -34.76 -26.27
C ASN A 184 -8.04 -34.07 -27.60
N GLY A 185 -7.54 -32.82 -27.74
CA GLY A 185 -6.85 -32.25 -28.90
C GLY A 185 -7.49 -32.28 -30.30
N ARG A 186 -7.73 -31.09 -30.88
CA ARG A 186 -7.31 -30.74 -32.27
C ARG A 186 -7.50 -29.27 -32.66
N ASN A 187 -6.58 -28.82 -33.52
CA ASN A 187 -6.31 -27.44 -33.96
C ASN A 187 -7.45 -26.72 -34.70
N SER A 188 -7.57 -25.40 -34.49
CA SER A 188 -8.08 -24.41 -35.46
C SER A 188 -7.58 -22.99 -35.13
N GLU A 189 -7.24 -22.23 -36.19
CA GLU A 189 -7.11 -20.76 -36.37
C GLU A 189 -6.27 -19.91 -35.38
N ALA A 190 -5.10 -19.45 -35.83
CA ALA A 190 -3.99 -18.97 -34.99
C ALA A 190 -4.02 -17.50 -34.51
N LYS A 191 -5.02 -16.68 -34.89
CA LYS A 191 -5.13 -15.28 -34.41
C LYS A 191 -6.26 -15.11 -33.39
N ASP A 192 -7.42 -15.65 -33.69
CA ASP A 192 -8.55 -15.66 -32.75
C ASP A 192 -8.24 -16.55 -31.54
N ALA A 193 -7.58 -17.70 -31.75
CA ALA A 193 -7.08 -18.52 -30.65
C ALA A 193 -6.10 -17.78 -29.70
N VAL A 194 -5.37 -16.77 -30.18
CA VAL A 194 -4.42 -16.02 -29.34
C VAL A 194 -5.15 -15.02 -28.44
N LEU A 195 -6.12 -14.28 -28.99
CA LEU A 195 -6.99 -13.36 -28.23
C LEU A 195 -7.85 -14.15 -27.21
N GLU A 196 -8.33 -15.32 -27.61
CA GLU A 196 -9.08 -16.27 -26.77
C GLU A 196 -8.26 -16.73 -25.55
N ILE A 197 -7.01 -17.15 -25.76
CA ILE A 197 -6.10 -17.57 -24.69
C ILE A 197 -5.80 -16.41 -23.72
N GLU A 198 -5.70 -15.17 -24.21
CA GLU A 198 -5.44 -14.01 -23.35
C GLU A 198 -6.63 -13.67 -22.45
N GLN A 199 -7.87 -13.73 -22.96
CA GLN A 199 -9.06 -13.48 -22.16
C GLN A 199 -9.27 -14.53 -21.06
N VAL A 200 -9.01 -15.82 -21.35
CA VAL A 200 -9.04 -16.88 -20.33
C VAL A 200 -8.00 -16.62 -19.24
N LYS A 201 -6.80 -16.20 -19.63
CA LYS A 201 -5.73 -15.86 -18.67
C LYS A 201 -6.16 -14.67 -17.80
N ASP A 202 -6.77 -13.65 -18.37
CA ASP A 202 -7.19 -12.47 -17.63
C ASP A 202 -8.40 -12.77 -16.71
N LEU A 203 -9.36 -13.60 -17.14
CA LEU A 203 -10.43 -14.11 -16.26
C LEU A 203 -9.85 -14.90 -15.07
N ASN A 204 -8.88 -15.77 -15.31
CA ASN A 204 -8.24 -16.53 -14.22
C ASN A 204 -7.47 -15.61 -13.25
N LYS A 205 -6.81 -14.57 -13.77
CA LYS A 205 -6.17 -13.53 -12.92
C LYS A 205 -7.21 -12.75 -12.12
N LEU A 206 -8.33 -12.39 -12.73
CA LEU A 206 -9.45 -11.74 -12.03
C LEU A 206 -9.94 -12.64 -10.90
N LEU A 207 -10.26 -13.90 -11.18
CA LEU A 207 -10.76 -14.84 -10.18
C LEU A 207 -9.78 -15.03 -9.02
N LYS A 208 -8.47 -15.10 -9.31
CA LYS A 208 -7.43 -15.13 -8.27
C LYS A 208 -7.46 -13.85 -7.41
N THR A 209 -7.52 -12.68 -8.05
CA THR A 209 -7.58 -11.38 -7.35
C THR A 209 -8.84 -11.27 -6.49
N LEU A 210 -10.00 -11.67 -7.02
CA LEU A 210 -11.27 -11.67 -6.29
C LEU A 210 -11.24 -12.62 -5.09
N ALA A 211 -10.64 -13.82 -5.24
CA ALA A 211 -10.49 -14.76 -4.14
C ALA A 211 -9.61 -14.20 -3.02
N GLU A 212 -8.51 -13.52 -3.38
CA GLU A 212 -7.63 -12.84 -2.41
C GLU A 212 -8.37 -11.71 -1.66
N ILE A 213 -9.19 -10.91 -2.36
CA ILE A 213 -10.01 -9.86 -1.74
C ILE A 213 -11.07 -10.46 -0.84
N GLU A 214 -11.81 -11.47 -1.31
CA GLU A 214 -12.86 -12.14 -0.53
C GLU A 214 -12.28 -12.74 0.75
N GLN A 215 -11.12 -13.39 0.67
CA GLN A 215 -10.45 -13.97 1.83
C GLN A 215 -9.88 -12.90 2.76
N PHE A 216 -9.20 -11.88 2.23
CA PHE A 216 -8.52 -10.90 3.08
C PHE A 216 -9.48 -9.86 3.70
N TYR A 217 -10.60 -9.55 3.07
CA TYR A 217 -11.61 -8.64 3.62
C TYR A 217 -12.79 -9.38 4.26
N ASP A 218 -12.64 -10.68 4.55
CA ASP A 218 -13.65 -11.50 5.21
C ASP A 218 -14.19 -10.88 6.52
N CYS A 219 -13.29 -10.28 7.31
CA CYS A 219 -13.59 -9.56 8.56
C CYS A 219 -14.56 -8.39 8.39
N VAL A 220 -14.71 -7.84 7.18
CA VAL A 220 -15.68 -6.77 6.87
C VAL A 220 -16.77 -7.23 5.90
N GLY A 221 -16.78 -8.52 5.51
CA GLY A 221 -17.77 -9.12 4.62
C GLY A 221 -17.31 -9.38 3.19
N GLY A 222 -16.00 -9.58 2.97
CA GLY A 222 -15.42 -9.94 1.68
C GLY A 222 -15.55 -8.82 0.64
N ILE A 223 -15.78 -9.19 -0.62
CA ILE A 223 -15.94 -8.23 -1.74
C ILE A 223 -17.08 -7.23 -1.48
N ILE A 224 -18.21 -7.71 -0.95
CA ILE A 224 -19.36 -6.84 -0.62
C ILE A 224 -18.98 -5.89 0.51
N GLY A 225 -18.29 -6.39 1.54
CA GLY A 225 -17.76 -5.59 2.64
C GLY A 225 -16.81 -4.50 2.15
N TYR A 226 -15.83 -4.88 1.34
CA TYR A 226 -14.88 -3.96 0.72
C TYR A 226 -15.58 -2.83 -0.04
N GLN A 227 -16.59 -3.14 -0.85
CA GLN A 227 -17.34 -2.10 -1.59
C GLN A 227 -18.12 -1.18 -0.65
N VAL A 228 -18.69 -1.70 0.45
CA VAL A 228 -19.34 -0.86 1.47
C VAL A 228 -18.35 0.13 2.06
N GLU A 229 -17.17 -0.33 2.50
CA GLU A 229 -16.14 0.54 3.08
C GLU A 229 -15.69 1.63 2.10
N VAL A 230 -15.47 1.27 0.82
CA VAL A 230 -15.15 2.23 -0.23
C VAL A 230 -16.21 3.32 -0.35
N LEU A 231 -17.48 2.93 -0.47
CA LEU A 231 -18.58 3.88 -0.66
C LEU A 231 -18.79 4.75 0.58
N GLU A 232 -18.57 4.23 1.79
CA GLU A 232 -18.66 5.00 3.04
C GLU A 232 -17.55 6.05 3.12
N LEU A 233 -16.31 5.69 2.77
CA LEU A 233 -15.19 6.62 2.71
C LEU A 233 -15.41 7.72 1.64
N LEU A 234 -15.94 7.35 0.48
CA LEU A 234 -16.31 8.30 -0.57
C LEU A 234 -17.42 9.26 -0.13
N ALA A 235 -18.48 8.76 0.48
CA ALA A 235 -19.60 9.56 0.98
C ALA A 235 -19.14 10.59 2.02
N GLN A 236 -18.27 10.18 2.96
CA GLN A 236 -17.66 11.07 3.94
C GLN A 236 -16.87 12.20 3.26
N SER A 237 -16.01 11.85 2.29
CA SER A 237 -15.18 12.82 1.57
C SER A 237 -15.98 13.86 0.77
N LYS A 238 -17.14 13.46 0.21
CA LYS A 238 -18.04 14.37 -0.54
C LYS A 238 -18.79 15.32 0.38
N PHE A 239 -19.21 14.86 1.56
CA PHE A 239 -19.91 15.70 2.55
C PHE A 239 -18.98 16.80 3.07
N GLU A 240 -17.73 16.46 3.38
CA GLU A 240 -16.69 17.39 3.84
C GLU A 240 -16.38 18.48 2.79
N ARG A 241 -16.48 18.17 1.50
CA ARG A 241 -16.23 19.13 0.40
C ARG A 241 -17.37 20.15 0.25
N LYS A 242 -18.58 19.85 0.75
CA LYS A 242 -19.78 20.73 0.66
C LYS A 242 -19.94 21.65 1.88
N THR A 243 -19.49 21.25 3.08
CA THR A 243 -19.55 22.09 4.28
C THR A 243 -18.29 22.91 4.49
N THR A 244 -18.29 24.16 4.02
CA THR A 244 -17.33 25.17 4.48
C THR A 244 -17.79 25.71 5.83
N LYS A 245 -16.90 25.64 6.84
CA LYS A 245 -17.01 26.19 8.20
C LYS A 245 -17.83 25.40 9.23
N SER A 246 -17.08 24.97 10.25
CA SER A 246 -17.43 24.77 11.66
C SER A 246 -18.61 23.87 12.03
N GLN A 247 -18.28 22.93 12.93
CA GLN A 247 -19.17 22.14 13.78
C GLN A 247 -20.01 21.13 12.99
N HIS A 248 -19.49 19.91 12.90
CA HIS A 248 -20.22 18.65 13.11
C HIS A 248 -19.27 17.50 12.73
N VAL A 249 -18.45 17.08 13.68
CA VAL A 249 -17.72 15.81 13.57
C VAL A 249 -18.69 14.70 13.95
N HIS A 250 -19.12 13.95 12.94
CA HIS A 250 -19.59 12.56 12.94
C HIS A 250 -20.66 12.12 13.95
N GLU A 251 -21.89 11.98 13.43
CA GLU A 251 -22.97 11.18 14.02
C GLU A 251 -22.90 9.69 13.61
N SER A 252 -21.77 9.20 13.10
CA SER A 252 -21.66 7.84 12.54
C SER A 252 -20.69 6.90 13.25
N MET A 253 -20.23 7.22 14.46
CA MET A 253 -19.50 6.27 15.31
C MET A 253 -20.05 6.33 16.72
N GLU A 254 -19.94 5.22 17.43
CA GLU A 254 -20.38 4.98 18.82
C GLU A 254 -19.71 5.90 19.89
N CYS A 255 -19.31 7.13 19.55
CA CYS A 255 -18.65 8.08 20.45
C CYS A 255 -19.05 9.52 20.10
N GLN A 256 -19.38 10.33 21.12
CA GLN A 256 -19.96 11.67 20.93
C GLN A 256 -18.93 12.81 20.92
N PHE A 257 -17.66 12.58 21.27
CA PHE A 257 -16.64 13.62 21.32
C PHE A 257 -15.25 13.02 21.02
N LEU A 258 -14.48 13.65 20.14
CA LEU A 258 -13.09 13.31 19.82
C LEU A 258 -12.23 14.56 20.07
N GLU A 259 -11.68 14.70 21.26
CA GLU A 259 -10.68 15.73 21.52
C GLU A 259 -9.29 15.23 21.12
N ILE A 260 -8.50 16.11 20.52
CA ILE A 260 -7.17 15.81 19.99
C ILE A 260 -6.15 16.63 20.77
N HIS A 261 -5.28 15.92 21.49
CA HIS A 261 -4.28 16.51 22.39
C HIS A 261 -2.87 16.20 21.90
N VAL A 262 -1.91 17.07 22.22
CA VAL A 262 -0.49 16.79 22.00
C VAL A 262 -0.08 15.65 22.93
N PRO A 263 0.43 14.52 22.40
CA PRO A 263 0.84 13.42 23.25
C PRO A 263 2.10 13.81 24.04
N SER A 264 2.15 13.43 25.32
CA SER A 264 3.37 13.57 26.12
C SER A 264 4.36 12.47 25.72
N GLY A 265 5.44 12.86 25.04
CA GLY A 265 6.54 11.97 24.68
C GLY A 265 7.77 12.18 25.57
N LEU A 266 8.64 11.16 25.63
CA LEU A 266 9.95 11.31 26.24
C LEU A 266 10.94 11.88 25.21
N ASP A 267 11.56 13.01 25.53
CA ASP A 267 12.67 13.55 24.75
C ASP A 267 14.01 12.98 25.24
N LEU A 268 14.56 12.05 24.47
CA LEU A 268 15.84 11.37 24.76
C LEU A 268 17.04 12.34 24.77
N SER A 269 16.92 13.53 24.16
CA SER A 269 18.01 14.51 24.16
C SER A 269 18.17 15.25 25.49
N GLN A 270 17.11 15.31 26.31
CA GLN A 270 17.14 16.01 27.61
C GLN A 270 17.84 15.20 28.70
N ASN A 271 17.87 13.86 28.58
CA ASN A 271 18.50 12.97 29.54
C ASN A 271 19.29 11.87 28.81
N THR A 272 20.55 12.17 28.53
CA THR A 272 21.45 11.29 27.80
C THR A 272 21.79 10.01 28.56
N GLU A 273 21.81 10.06 29.90
CA GLU A 273 22.04 8.88 30.75
C GLU A 273 20.86 7.91 30.64
N TYR A 274 19.62 8.43 30.75
CA TYR A 274 18.43 7.62 30.53
C TYR A 274 18.37 7.09 29.10
N ALA A 275 18.72 7.90 28.08
CA ALA A 275 18.72 7.45 26.70
C ALA A 275 19.71 6.29 26.48
N ALA A 276 20.90 6.36 27.07
CA ALA A 276 21.87 5.27 27.05
C ALA A 276 21.36 4.02 27.79
N GLN A 277 20.72 4.20 28.95
CA GLN A 277 20.12 3.10 29.72
C GLN A 277 18.97 2.43 28.95
N ALA A 278 18.10 3.22 28.31
CA ALA A 278 17.01 2.73 27.48
C ALA A 278 17.54 1.97 26.26
N ALA A 279 18.60 2.47 25.63
CA ALA A 279 19.26 1.75 24.53
C ALA A 279 19.90 0.44 25.00
N LEU A 280 20.47 0.41 26.21
CA LEU A 280 21.01 -0.81 26.81
C LEU A 280 19.92 -1.85 27.04
N TRP A 281 18.74 -1.45 27.53
CA TRP A 281 17.58 -2.35 27.62
C TRP A 281 17.17 -2.89 26.24
N GLY A 282 17.26 -2.07 25.19
CA GLY A 282 16.98 -2.49 23.82
C GLY A 282 17.96 -3.55 23.32
N ILE A 283 19.25 -3.40 23.64
CA ILE A 283 20.26 -4.42 23.32
C ILE A 283 20.05 -5.67 24.18
N GLU A 284 19.87 -5.54 25.49
CA GLU A 284 19.60 -6.67 26.40
C GLU A 284 18.41 -7.51 25.95
N GLY A 285 17.33 -6.83 25.53
CA GLY A 285 16.09 -7.43 25.05
C GLY A 285 16.12 -7.97 23.61
N LEU A 286 17.24 -7.81 22.87
CA LEU A 286 17.32 -8.21 21.46
C LEU A 286 16.91 -9.67 21.17
N PRO A 287 17.21 -10.67 22.04
CA PRO A 287 16.71 -12.04 21.87
C PRO A 287 15.19 -12.18 21.91
N GLU A 288 14.47 -11.22 22.50
CA GLU A 288 13.01 -11.22 22.62
C GLU A 288 12.35 -10.31 21.58
N LEU A 289 13.14 -9.71 20.69
CA LEU A 289 12.67 -8.81 19.64
C LEU A 289 12.73 -9.48 18.26
N GLY A 290 11.77 -9.11 17.41
CA GLY A 290 11.78 -9.32 15.96
C GLY A 290 11.84 -8.01 15.18
N GLU A 291 11.92 -8.09 13.86
CA GLU A 291 11.82 -6.94 12.96
C GLU A 291 10.70 -7.15 11.95
N ILE A 292 9.92 -6.11 11.67
CA ILE A 292 8.88 -6.13 10.63
C ILE A 292 9.14 -4.98 9.65
N TYR A 293 9.30 -5.30 8.37
CA TYR A 293 9.60 -4.33 7.32
C TYR A 293 8.46 -4.26 6.28
N PRO A 294 7.67 -3.17 6.26
CA PRO A 294 6.66 -2.93 5.23
C PRO A 294 7.30 -2.45 3.92
N LEU A 295 7.50 -3.36 2.95
CA LEU A 295 8.20 -3.12 1.67
C LEU A 295 7.32 -3.25 0.42
N GLY A 296 6.00 -3.30 0.58
CA GLY A 296 5.07 -3.54 -0.54
C GLY A 296 4.89 -2.38 -1.55
N GLY A 297 5.69 -1.32 -1.48
CA GLY A 297 5.62 -0.16 -2.37
C GLY A 297 6.75 -0.13 -3.41
N SER A 298 6.47 0.46 -4.58
CA SER A 298 7.46 0.79 -5.60
C SER A 298 8.02 2.20 -5.43
N ALA A 299 9.20 2.44 -5.98
CA ALA A 299 9.90 3.73 -5.92
C ALA A 299 9.52 4.67 -7.09
N ASP A 300 8.25 4.66 -7.50
CA ASP A 300 7.73 5.42 -8.66
C ASP A 300 8.11 6.91 -8.59
N ARG A 301 7.97 7.51 -7.40
CA ARG A 301 8.26 8.94 -7.17
C ARG A 301 9.75 9.27 -7.26
N LEU A 302 10.62 8.28 -7.08
CA LEU A 302 12.07 8.43 -7.20
C LEU A 302 12.55 8.21 -8.64
N GLY A 303 11.65 7.77 -9.54
CA GLY A 303 12.02 7.40 -10.91
C GLY A 303 12.96 6.20 -10.97
N LEU A 304 12.99 5.35 -9.93
CA LEU A 304 13.83 4.16 -9.91
C LEU A 304 13.17 3.08 -10.75
N VAL A 305 13.75 2.81 -11.92
CA VAL A 305 13.24 1.85 -12.90
C VAL A 305 14.29 0.81 -13.26
N ASP A 306 13.79 -0.34 -13.69
CA ASP A 306 14.56 -1.39 -14.31
C ASP A 306 14.97 -0.95 -15.73
N HIS A 307 16.25 -1.05 -16.06
CA HIS A 307 16.75 -0.53 -17.34
C HIS A 307 16.31 -1.35 -18.56
N GLU A 308 15.97 -2.63 -18.37
CA GLU A 308 15.56 -3.51 -19.48
C GLU A 308 14.06 -3.43 -19.71
N THR A 309 13.28 -3.47 -18.64
CA THR A 309 11.81 -3.53 -18.71
C THR A 309 11.15 -2.16 -18.60
N GLY A 310 11.84 -1.14 -18.08
CA GLY A 310 11.26 0.17 -17.79
C GLY A 310 10.31 0.19 -16.59
N GLU A 311 10.06 -0.95 -15.94
CA GLU A 311 9.18 -1.05 -14.78
C GLU A 311 9.79 -0.41 -13.55
N CYS A 312 8.97 0.19 -12.68
CA CYS A 312 9.46 0.77 -11.44
C CYS A 312 9.91 -0.31 -10.45
N LEU A 313 11.09 -0.12 -9.85
CA LEU A 313 11.67 -1.05 -8.89
C LEU A 313 11.18 -0.77 -7.46
N PRO A 314 11.22 -1.77 -6.56
CA PRO A 314 11.05 -1.55 -5.13
C PRO A 314 12.05 -0.54 -4.56
N ALA A 315 11.62 0.32 -3.64
CA ALA A 315 12.51 1.27 -2.95
C ALA A 315 13.66 0.58 -2.21
N ALA A 316 13.43 -0.64 -1.73
CA ALA A 316 14.43 -1.51 -1.14
C ALA A 316 15.68 -1.73 -2.00
N MET A 317 15.55 -1.64 -3.33
CA MET A 317 16.64 -1.83 -4.30
C MET A 317 17.44 -0.54 -4.58
N LEU A 318 16.98 0.61 -4.10
CA LEU A 318 17.66 1.89 -4.34
C LEU A 318 19.11 1.83 -3.82
N PRO A 319 20.12 2.15 -4.64
CA PRO A 319 21.50 2.24 -4.18
C PRO A 319 21.71 3.47 -3.26
N TYR A 320 22.27 3.23 -2.09
CA TYR A 320 22.70 4.24 -1.12
C TYR A 320 24.05 3.83 -0.53
N CYS A 321 25.06 4.71 -0.66
CA CYS A 321 26.44 4.44 -0.22
C CYS A 321 27.01 3.10 -0.74
N GLY A 322 26.70 2.75 -2.00
CA GLY A 322 27.21 1.55 -2.67
C GLY A 322 26.48 0.24 -2.34
N ARG A 323 25.38 0.28 -1.58
CA ARG A 323 24.55 -0.89 -1.23
C ARG A 323 23.08 -0.58 -1.46
N THR A 324 22.23 -1.61 -1.53
CA THR A 324 20.78 -1.38 -1.57
C THR A 324 20.26 -0.90 -0.21
N LEU A 325 19.15 -0.16 -0.18
CA LEU A 325 18.54 0.26 1.09
C LEU A 325 18.19 -0.94 1.99
N LEU A 326 17.68 -2.05 1.42
CA LEU A 326 17.41 -3.28 2.19
C LEU A 326 18.68 -3.85 2.81
N GLU A 327 19.78 -3.89 2.05
CA GLU A 327 21.07 -4.33 2.60
C GLU A 327 21.55 -3.41 3.74
N GLY A 328 21.39 -2.10 3.61
CA GLY A 328 21.66 -1.15 4.68
C GLY A 328 20.86 -1.45 5.95
N LEU A 329 19.56 -1.71 5.80
CA LEU A 329 18.64 -2.03 6.88
C LEU A 329 19.04 -3.32 7.64
N ILE A 330 19.42 -4.36 6.90
CA ILE A 330 19.86 -5.64 7.48
C ILE A 330 21.23 -5.52 8.16
N ARG A 331 22.14 -4.71 7.60
CA ARG A 331 23.45 -4.46 8.21
C ARG A 331 23.36 -3.72 9.53
N ASP A 332 22.43 -2.77 9.63
CA ASP A 332 22.12 -2.12 10.89
C ASP A 332 21.67 -3.15 11.96
N LEU A 333 20.75 -4.06 11.60
CA LEU A 333 20.34 -5.14 12.49
C LEU A 333 21.54 -6.03 12.91
N GLN A 334 22.38 -6.42 11.96
CA GLN A 334 23.59 -7.20 12.26
C GLN A 334 24.57 -6.46 13.17
N ALA A 335 24.66 -5.13 13.07
CA ALA A 335 25.48 -4.34 13.97
C ALA A 335 24.95 -4.38 15.42
N ARG A 336 23.62 -4.33 15.60
CA ARG A 336 22.98 -4.49 16.92
C ARG A 336 23.18 -5.89 17.51
N GLU A 337 23.04 -6.94 16.70
CA GLU A 337 23.35 -8.31 17.11
C GLU A 337 24.82 -8.51 17.47
N PHE A 338 25.72 -7.91 16.70
CA PHE A 338 27.14 -7.93 16.99
C PHE A 338 27.44 -7.19 18.30
N LEU A 339 26.79 -6.05 18.56
CA LEU A 339 26.90 -5.34 19.83
C LEU A 339 26.39 -6.19 20.99
N TYR A 340 25.24 -6.86 20.85
CA TYR A 340 24.74 -7.81 21.83
C TYR A 340 25.77 -8.92 22.13
N PHE A 341 26.34 -9.53 21.10
CA PHE A 341 27.40 -10.52 21.25
C PHE A 341 28.61 -9.97 21.99
N LYS A 342 29.03 -8.73 21.71
CA LYS A 342 30.15 -8.10 22.39
C LYS A 342 29.90 -7.84 23.87
N LEU A 343 28.67 -7.49 24.24
CA LEU A 343 28.30 -7.20 25.63
C LEU A 343 28.04 -8.47 26.44
N TYR A 344 27.41 -9.49 25.84
CA TYR A 344 26.90 -10.66 26.58
C TYR A 344 27.57 -11.99 26.22
N GLY A 345 28.48 -12.01 25.23
CA GLY A 345 29.17 -13.23 24.79
C GLY A 345 28.27 -14.27 24.13
N LYS A 346 27.03 -13.91 23.78
CA LYS A 346 26.03 -14.80 23.16
C LYS A 346 25.63 -14.27 21.79
N GLN A 347 25.60 -15.14 20.80
CA GLN A 347 25.09 -14.78 19.48
C GLN A 347 23.56 -14.88 19.47
N CYS A 348 22.91 -13.86 18.91
CA CYS A 348 21.47 -13.89 18.63
C CYS A 348 21.23 -13.60 17.14
N ILE A 349 20.22 -14.25 16.57
CA ILE A 349 19.75 -13.94 15.21
C ILE A 349 18.30 -13.48 15.36
N THR A 350 18.08 -12.20 15.16
CA THR A 350 16.76 -11.58 15.20
C THR A 350 15.96 -11.96 13.94
N PRO A 351 14.77 -12.56 14.08
CA PRO A 351 13.91 -12.90 12.95
C PRO A 351 13.36 -11.64 12.27
N VAL A 352 13.28 -11.67 10.94
CA VAL A 352 12.85 -10.55 10.10
C VAL A 352 11.65 -10.94 9.26
N ALA A 353 10.50 -10.32 9.51
CA ALA A 353 9.31 -10.45 8.67
C ALA A 353 9.27 -9.29 7.65
N ILE A 354 9.06 -9.60 6.37
CA ILE A 354 9.04 -8.60 5.30
C ILE A 354 7.70 -8.66 4.57
N MET A 355 6.93 -7.57 4.65
CA MET A 355 5.68 -7.45 3.91
C MET A 355 5.96 -6.93 2.50
N THR A 356 5.50 -7.62 1.47
CA THR A 356 5.69 -7.27 0.05
C THR A 356 4.36 -7.10 -0.69
N SER A 357 4.39 -6.90 -2.01
CA SER A 357 3.19 -6.97 -2.89
C SER A 357 3.54 -7.61 -4.23
N SER A 358 2.56 -8.06 -5.00
CA SER A 358 2.74 -8.49 -6.41
C SER A 358 2.78 -7.30 -7.38
N ALA A 359 2.42 -6.09 -6.93
CA ALA A 359 2.43 -4.92 -7.78
C ALA A 359 3.85 -4.69 -8.34
N LYS A 360 3.96 -4.66 -9.67
CA LYS A 360 5.23 -4.47 -10.40
C LYS A 360 6.30 -5.49 -10.01
N ASN A 361 5.90 -6.74 -9.78
CA ASN A 361 6.78 -7.86 -9.44
C ASN A 361 7.60 -7.62 -8.15
N ASN A 362 7.03 -6.88 -7.18
CA ASN A 362 7.74 -6.45 -5.99
C ASN A 362 8.19 -7.65 -5.13
N HIS A 363 7.31 -8.62 -4.86
CA HIS A 363 7.63 -9.80 -4.06
C HIS A 363 8.81 -10.60 -4.65
N GLU A 364 8.78 -10.86 -5.94
CA GLU A 364 9.81 -11.61 -6.67
C GLU A 364 11.13 -10.86 -6.70
N ARG A 365 11.10 -9.53 -6.93
CA ARG A 365 12.30 -8.68 -6.95
C ARG A 365 12.95 -8.60 -5.57
N ILE A 366 12.17 -8.52 -4.49
CA ILE A 366 12.69 -8.54 -3.11
C ILE A 366 13.27 -9.92 -2.77
N THR A 367 12.55 -11.00 -3.10
CA THR A 367 13.01 -12.38 -2.87
C THR A 367 14.33 -12.64 -3.60
N SER A 368 14.40 -12.27 -4.88
CA SER A 368 15.61 -12.41 -5.70
C SER A 368 16.78 -11.58 -5.17
N LEU A 369 16.51 -10.39 -4.61
CA LEU A 369 17.54 -9.59 -3.96
C LEU A 369 18.09 -10.29 -2.71
N CYS A 370 17.22 -10.84 -1.85
CA CYS A 370 17.63 -11.60 -0.68
C CYS A 370 18.46 -12.83 -1.06
N GLU A 371 18.01 -13.61 -2.05
CA GLU A 371 18.72 -14.81 -2.53
C GLU A 371 20.09 -14.47 -3.14
N ARG A 372 20.14 -13.45 -4.01
CA ARG A 372 21.39 -12.98 -4.61
C ARG A 372 22.41 -12.53 -3.56
N LEU A 373 21.94 -11.90 -2.49
CA LEU A 373 22.76 -11.51 -1.34
C LEU A 373 22.91 -12.62 -0.30
N ARG A 374 22.54 -13.87 -0.63
CA ARG A 374 22.63 -15.07 0.22
C ARG A 374 22.01 -14.87 1.60
N TRP A 375 20.83 -14.25 1.63
CA TRP A 375 20.10 -13.89 2.85
C TRP A 375 20.98 -13.12 3.85
N PHE A 376 21.85 -12.26 3.30
CA PHE A 376 22.78 -11.39 4.03
C PHE A 376 23.69 -12.14 5.02
N GLY A 377 23.93 -13.44 4.78
CA GLY A 377 24.70 -14.31 5.67
C GLY A 377 23.98 -14.73 6.95
N ARG A 378 22.66 -14.51 7.06
CA ARG A 378 21.83 -14.86 8.23
C ARG A 378 21.06 -16.17 8.07
N GLY A 379 21.01 -16.69 6.85
CA GLY A 379 20.24 -17.88 6.47
C GLY A 379 18.78 -17.56 6.18
N GLN A 380 18.19 -18.28 5.21
CA GLN A 380 16.81 -18.08 4.76
C GLN A 380 15.79 -18.23 5.88
N SER A 381 15.99 -19.17 6.81
CA SER A 381 15.08 -19.44 7.93
C SER A 381 14.93 -18.27 8.91
N SER A 382 15.82 -17.27 8.86
CA SER A 382 15.71 -16.05 9.67
C SER A 382 14.76 -15.01 9.08
N PHE A 383 14.19 -15.28 7.90
CA PHE A 383 13.29 -14.38 7.19
C PHE A 383 11.96 -15.04 6.89
N GLN A 384 10.89 -14.25 6.97
CA GLN A 384 9.56 -14.64 6.50
C GLN A 384 9.00 -13.52 5.63
N LEU A 385 8.84 -13.78 4.32
CA LEU A 385 8.19 -12.85 3.41
C LEU A 385 6.70 -13.16 3.38
N PHE A 386 5.87 -12.12 3.37
CA PHE A 386 4.43 -12.26 3.30
C PHE A 386 3.82 -11.17 2.45
N GLU A 387 3.01 -11.58 1.47
CA GLU A 387 2.55 -10.70 0.40
C GLU A 387 1.16 -10.16 0.71
N GLN A 388 0.99 -8.83 0.61
CA GLN A 388 -0.31 -8.18 0.74
C GLN A 388 -1.11 -8.30 -0.57
N PRO A 389 -2.45 -8.45 -0.49
CA PRO A 389 -3.28 -8.52 -1.67
C PRO A 389 -3.31 -7.18 -2.41
N LEU A 390 -3.62 -7.26 -3.71
CA LEU A 390 -3.98 -6.09 -4.50
C LEU A 390 -5.49 -5.86 -4.42
N VAL A 391 -5.89 -4.59 -4.41
CA VAL A 391 -7.28 -4.15 -4.42
C VAL A 391 -7.57 -3.27 -5.63
N PRO A 392 -8.80 -3.28 -6.17
CA PRO A 392 -9.18 -2.44 -7.29
C PRO A 392 -9.09 -0.96 -6.92
N ALA A 393 -8.54 -0.15 -7.82
CA ALA A 393 -8.66 1.29 -7.74
C ALA A 393 -10.07 1.72 -8.17
N VAL A 394 -10.62 2.75 -7.54
CA VAL A 394 -12.02 3.13 -7.69
C VAL A 394 -12.20 4.60 -8.05
N ASP A 395 -13.15 4.88 -8.92
CA ASP A 395 -13.52 6.24 -9.29
C ASP A 395 -14.10 7.01 -8.09
N ALA A 396 -13.74 8.29 -7.98
CA ALA A 396 -14.15 9.13 -6.85
C ALA A 396 -15.61 9.63 -6.94
N GLU A 397 -16.24 9.54 -8.11
CA GLU A 397 -17.58 10.04 -8.36
C GLU A 397 -18.66 9.03 -7.93
N ASP A 398 -18.46 7.75 -8.23
CA ASP A 398 -19.48 6.71 -8.02
C ASP A 398 -18.95 5.42 -7.37
N GLY A 399 -17.64 5.31 -7.14
CA GLY A 399 -17.02 4.13 -6.54
C GLY A 399 -16.94 2.93 -7.49
N GLN A 400 -17.05 3.14 -8.80
CA GLN A 400 -16.83 2.10 -9.81
C GLN A 400 -15.36 1.73 -9.91
N TRP A 401 -15.08 0.44 -10.09
CA TRP A 401 -13.73 -0.06 -10.25
C TRP A 401 -13.18 0.39 -11.59
N LEU A 402 -11.91 0.74 -11.64
CA LEU A 402 -11.29 1.10 -12.89
C LEU A 402 -10.83 -0.14 -13.63
N VAL A 403 -11.05 -0.15 -14.93
CA VAL A 403 -10.84 -1.32 -15.78
C VAL A 403 -9.92 -0.89 -16.92
N MET A 404 -8.78 -1.57 -17.08
CA MET A 404 -7.95 -1.39 -18.27
C MET A 404 -8.61 -2.08 -19.45
N ARG A 405 -9.12 -3.28 -19.19
CA ARG A 405 -9.76 -4.17 -20.15
C ARG A 405 -10.65 -5.19 -19.47
N PRO A 406 -11.56 -5.88 -20.18
CA PRO A 406 -12.39 -6.93 -19.60
C PRO A 406 -11.55 -7.88 -18.75
N PHE A 407 -12.01 -8.15 -17.54
CA PHE A 407 -11.33 -8.97 -16.53
C PHE A 407 -10.00 -8.42 -15.97
N ALA A 408 -9.60 -7.20 -16.31
CA ALA A 408 -8.35 -6.60 -15.84
C ALA A 408 -8.62 -5.26 -15.14
N PRO A 409 -9.08 -5.29 -13.87
CA PRO A 409 -9.17 -4.09 -13.06
C PRO A 409 -7.77 -3.49 -12.83
N VAL A 410 -7.72 -2.16 -12.72
CA VAL A 410 -6.52 -1.44 -12.29
C VAL A 410 -6.35 -1.68 -10.80
N CYS A 411 -5.40 -2.53 -10.42
CA CYS A 411 -5.20 -2.91 -9.03
C CYS A 411 -4.01 -2.16 -8.39
N LYS A 412 -4.11 -1.90 -7.09
CA LYS A 412 -3.07 -1.30 -6.26
C LYS A 412 -2.92 -2.05 -4.94
N PRO A 413 -1.75 -1.97 -4.28
CA PRO A 413 -1.63 -2.48 -2.93
C PRO A 413 -2.55 -1.71 -1.96
N GLY A 414 -3.19 -2.42 -1.02
CA GLY A 414 -4.11 -1.85 -0.02
C GLY A 414 -3.47 -0.93 1.04
N GLY A 415 -2.16 -0.72 0.98
CA GLY A 415 -1.41 0.10 1.92
C GLY A 415 -0.93 -0.68 3.15
N HIS A 416 -0.02 -0.06 3.92
CA HIS A 416 0.65 -0.76 5.03
C HIS A 416 -0.22 -0.96 6.28
N GLY A 417 -1.42 -0.37 6.35
CA GLY A 417 -2.37 -0.56 7.46
C GLY A 417 -2.93 -1.99 7.55
N ALA A 418 -2.90 -2.73 6.44
CA ALA A 418 -3.30 -4.14 6.34
C ALA A 418 -2.35 -5.11 7.08
N ILE A 419 -1.21 -4.63 7.58
CA ILE A 419 -0.12 -5.50 8.05
C ILE A 419 -0.50 -6.41 9.21
N TRP A 420 -1.39 -5.98 10.12
CA TRP A 420 -1.71 -6.76 11.33
C TRP A 420 -2.59 -7.97 11.02
N LYS A 421 -3.70 -7.77 10.30
CA LYS A 421 -4.51 -8.89 9.82
C LYS A 421 -3.70 -9.79 8.89
N LEU A 422 -2.91 -9.20 7.99
CA LEU A 422 -2.09 -9.98 7.08
C LEU A 422 -1.05 -10.84 7.83
N ALA A 423 -0.39 -10.29 8.85
CA ALA A 423 0.55 -11.02 9.69
C ALA A 423 -0.13 -12.17 10.43
N HIS A 424 -1.36 -11.99 10.90
CA HIS A 424 -2.16 -13.06 11.51
C HIS A 424 -2.48 -14.16 10.49
N ASP A 425 -3.10 -13.80 9.37
CA ASP A 425 -3.58 -14.76 8.35
C ASP A 425 -2.43 -15.55 7.71
N LYS A 426 -1.23 -14.97 7.64
CA LYS A 426 -0.01 -15.61 7.12
C LYS A 426 0.83 -16.30 8.21
N GLY A 427 0.36 -16.35 9.45
CA GLY A 427 1.04 -17.04 10.55
C GLY A 427 2.34 -16.39 11.02
N ILE A 428 2.54 -15.10 10.75
CA ILE A 428 3.75 -14.34 11.10
C ILE A 428 3.90 -14.18 12.62
N PHE A 429 2.80 -13.92 13.33
CA PHE A 429 2.82 -13.84 14.80
C PHE A 429 3.22 -15.19 15.41
N LYS A 430 2.58 -16.28 14.96
CA LYS A 430 2.97 -17.64 15.34
C LYS A 430 4.46 -17.89 15.09
N TRP A 431 4.98 -17.53 13.91
CA TRP A 431 6.39 -17.69 13.60
C TRP A 431 7.31 -16.92 14.55
N PHE A 432 6.96 -15.69 14.93
CA PHE A 432 7.69 -14.95 15.95
C PHE A 432 7.63 -15.61 17.33
N HIS A 433 6.45 -16.08 17.75
CA HIS A 433 6.26 -16.78 19.04
C HIS A 433 7.04 -18.10 19.10
N ASP A 434 7.05 -18.89 18.01
CA ASP A 434 7.83 -20.12 17.89
C ASP A 434 9.35 -19.84 17.96
N ASN A 435 9.76 -18.61 17.61
CA ASN A 435 11.12 -18.10 17.80
C ASN A 435 11.35 -17.48 19.20
N GLY A 436 10.34 -17.40 20.06
CA GLY A 436 10.45 -16.83 21.41
C GLY A 436 10.49 -15.31 21.44
N ARG A 437 9.89 -14.63 20.46
CA ARG A 437 9.85 -13.15 20.41
C ARG A 437 8.59 -12.63 21.07
N LYS A 438 8.71 -11.53 21.81
CA LYS A 438 7.62 -10.85 22.53
C LYS A 438 7.23 -9.53 21.88
N GLY A 439 8.22 -8.81 21.35
CA GLY A 439 8.01 -7.55 20.66
C GLY A 439 8.68 -7.51 19.30
N ALA A 440 8.39 -6.48 18.51
CA ALA A 440 9.10 -6.20 17.28
C ALA A 440 9.25 -4.70 17.06
N THR A 441 10.29 -4.32 16.34
CA THR A 441 10.40 -2.99 15.74
C THR A 441 9.83 -3.03 14.33
N VAL A 442 9.05 -2.00 13.97
CA VAL A 442 8.46 -1.87 12.63
C VAL A 442 8.97 -0.58 12.02
N ARG A 443 9.53 -0.65 10.80
CA ARG A 443 10.04 0.55 10.11
C ARG A 443 10.09 0.38 8.60
N GLN A 444 9.96 1.50 7.90
CA GLN A 444 10.09 1.57 6.45
C GLN A 444 11.57 1.60 6.02
N VAL A 445 11.86 1.12 4.81
CA VAL A 445 13.24 1.01 4.28
C VAL A 445 13.87 2.35 3.87
N SER A 446 13.06 3.39 3.68
CA SER A 446 13.51 4.69 3.18
C SER A 446 14.14 5.59 4.23
N ASN A 447 14.00 5.27 5.53
CA ASN A 447 14.59 6.07 6.59
C ASN A 447 15.99 5.54 6.96
N VAL A 448 17.01 6.00 6.24
CA VAL A 448 18.41 5.57 6.43
C VAL A 448 19.03 6.06 7.73
N VAL A 449 18.44 7.06 8.41
CA VAL A 449 18.95 7.61 9.67
C VAL A 449 18.30 6.98 10.90
N ALA A 450 17.27 6.15 10.73
CA ALA A 450 16.47 5.55 11.82
C ALA A 450 17.27 4.78 12.88
N ALA A 451 18.51 4.38 12.57
CA ALA A 451 19.37 3.64 13.49
C ALA A 451 20.80 4.20 13.56
N THR A 452 21.00 5.46 13.18
CA THR A 452 22.29 6.13 13.34
C THR A 452 22.50 6.71 14.75
N ASP A 453 21.46 6.70 15.58
CA ASP A 453 21.46 7.18 16.95
C ASP A 453 20.89 6.11 17.91
N LEU A 454 20.65 6.51 19.17
CA LEU A 454 20.10 5.63 20.21
C LEU A 454 18.58 5.44 20.12
N THR A 455 17.88 6.17 19.24
CA THR A 455 16.42 6.30 19.27
C THR A 455 15.72 4.96 19.04
N LEU A 456 16.16 4.17 18.05
CA LEU A 456 15.55 2.87 17.75
C LEU A 456 15.75 1.87 18.90
N LEU A 457 16.97 1.82 19.47
CA LEU A 457 17.28 0.94 20.59
C LEU A 457 16.50 1.35 21.84
N ALA A 458 16.45 2.65 22.14
CA ALA A 458 15.70 3.17 23.26
C ALA A 458 14.19 2.92 23.10
N LEU A 459 13.62 3.10 21.90
CA LEU A 459 12.22 2.80 21.63
C LEU A 459 11.90 1.34 21.93
N ALA A 460 12.69 0.40 21.40
CA ALA A 460 12.49 -1.02 21.62
C ALA A 460 12.74 -1.42 23.08
N GLY A 461 13.77 -0.86 23.71
CA GLY A 461 14.13 -1.10 25.10
C GLY A 461 13.06 -0.62 26.07
N ILE A 462 12.57 0.61 25.93
CA ILE A 462 11.45 1.15 26.73
C ILE A 462 10.21 0.29 26.51
N GLY A 463 9.93 -0.06 25.25
CA GLY A 463 8.79 -0.88 24.88
C GLY A 463 8.77 -2.20 25.63
N LEU A 464 9.85 -2.97 25.51
CA LEU A 464 9.98 -4.29 26.11
C LEU A 464 10.11 -4.22 27.64
N HIS A 465 11.03 -3.39 28.16
CA HIS A 465 11.35 -3.30 29.58
C HIS A 465 10.14 -2.87 30.42
N HIS A 466 9.31 -1.95 29.92
CA HIS A 466 8.11 -1.49 30.62
C HIS A 466 6.82 -2.17 30.16
N GLY A 467 6.89 -3.21 29.33
CA GLY A 467 5.73 -3.94 28.83
C GLY A 467 4.72 -3.04 28.10
N LYS A 468 5.19 -2.06 27.33
CA LYS A 468 4.32 -1.19 26.50
C LYS A 468 3.70 -2.03 25.39
N LYS A 469 2.54 -1.60 24.89
CA LYS A 469 1.83 -2.33 23.82
C LYS A 469 2.14 -1.79 22.42
N LEU A 470 2.40 -0.50 22.34
CA LEU A 470 2.73 0.23 21.12
C LEU A 470 3.60 1.43 21.51
N GLY A 471 4.57 1.77 20.67
CA GLY A 471 5.39 2.97 20.82
C GLY A 471 5.68 3.60 19.47
N PHE A 472 5.76 4.93 19.43
CA PHE A 472 6.06 5.71 18.23
C PHE A 472 7.36 6.47 18.44
N ALA A 473 8.35 6.31 17.56
CA ALA A 473 9.39 7.31 17.44
C ALA A 473 8.85 8.51 16.67
N SER A 474 9.08 9.70 17.21
CA SER A 474 8.59 10.95 16.67
C SER A 474 9.70 11.99 16.67
N CYS A 475 9.55 13.02 15.86
CA CYS A 475 10.46 14.15 15.85
C CYS A 475 9.70 15.48 15.84
N LYS A 476 10.43 16.58 16.05
CA LYS A 476 9.86 17.91 15.89
C LYS A 476 9.43 18.10 14.43
N ARG A 477 8.19 18.51 14.24
CA ARG A 477 7.65 18.75 12.91
C ARG A 477 8.29 19.98 12.27
N SER A 478 8.74 19.83 11.03
CA SER A 478 9.20 20.96 10.23
C SER A 478 8.01 21.71 9.61
N SER A 479 8.08 23.04 9.59
CA SER A 479 7.04 23.86 8.95
C SER A 479 6.91 23.51 7.46
N GLY A 480 5.69 23.29 6.99
CA GLY A 480 5.41 22.89 5.61
C GLY A 480 5.71 21.43 5.25
N ALA A 481 6.18 20.60 6.19
CA ALA A 481 6.37 19.17 5.95
C ALA A 481 5.02 18.45 5.72
N THR A 482 5.03 17.44 4.84
CA THR A 482 3.86 16.61 4.49
C THR A 482 3.93 15.26 5.18
N GLU A 483 4.11 15.31 6.50
CA GLU A 483 4.23 14.13 7.37
C GLU A 483 2.97 14.01 8.23
N GLY A 484 2.57 12.77 8.53
CA GLY A 484 1.56 12.52 9.54
C GLY A 484 2.03 13.01 10.92
N ILE A 485 1.08 13.21 11.84
CA ILE A 485 1.36 13.63 13.21
C ILE A 485 0.87 12.59 14.20
N ASN A 486 1.58 12.45 15.32
CA ASN A 486 1.11 11.65 16.44
C ASN A 486 0.24 12.49 17.36
N VAL A 487 -0.90 11.94 17.75
CA VAL A 487 -1.91 12.59 18.57
C VAL A 487 -2.34 11.70 19.73
N LEU A 488 -2.76 12.31 20.82
CA LEU A 488 -3.54 11.64 21.85
C LEU A 488 -5.02 11.92 21.58
N ILE A 489 -5.76 10.85 21.29
CA ILE A 489 -7.21 10.89 21.10
C ILE A 489 -7.88 10.63 22.43
N GLU A 490 -8.78 11.53 22.81
CA GLU A 490 -9.72 11.35 23.90
C GLU A 490 -11.12 11.14 23.32
N LYS A 491 -11.75 10.01 23.66
CA LYS A 491 -13.10 9.68 23.23
C LYS A 491 -13.99 9.30 24.40
N LYS A 492 -15.26 9.65 24.31
CA LYS A 492 -16.29 9.23 25.28
C LYS A 492 -17.13 8.11 24.67
N ASN A 493 -17.02 6.92 25.26
CA ASN A 493 -17.77 5.74 24.85
C ASN A 493 -19.26 5.90 25.16
N LEU A 494 -20.12 5.07 24.54
CA LEU A 494 -21.56 5.03 24.79
C LEU A 494 -21.92 4.74 26.26
N ASP A 495 -21.06 4.03 26.98
CA ASP A 495 -21.23 3.75 28.42
C ASP A 495 -20.89 4.95 29.31
N GLY A 496 -20.56 6.11 28.72
CA GLY A 496 -20.20 7.33 29.41
C GLY A 496 -18.76 7.38 29.92
N LYS A 497 -17.97 6.30 29.77
CA LYS A 497 -16.56 6.26 30.17
C LYS A 497 -15.67 6.90 29.13
N TRP A 498 -14.58 7.48 29.62
CA TRP A 498 -13.52 8.03 28.78
C TRP A 498 -12.54 6.94 28.37
N ALA A 499 -12.12 6.99 27.12
CA ALA A 499 -11.06 6.17 26.56
C ALA A 499 -10.03 7.08 25.89
N TYR A 500 -8.76 6.74 26.09
CA TYR A 500 -7.62 7.49 25.58
C TYR A 500 -6.78 6.56 24.70
N GLY A 501 -6.28 7.06 23.59
CA GLY A 501 -5.44 6.28 22.68
C GLY A 501 -4.49 7.16 21.90
N LEU A 502 -3.25 6.69 21.73
CA LEU A 502 -2.33 7.30 20.78
C LEU A 502 -2.73 6.89 19.36
N SER A 503 -2.72 7.83 18.44
CA SER A 503 -2.98 7.60 17.02
C SER A 503 -2.05 8.42 16.14
N CYS A 504 -1.99 8.08 14.86
CA CYS A 504 -1.45 8.94 13.82
C CYS A 504 -2.62 9.58 13.06
N ILE A 505 -2.49 10.84 12.68
CA ILE A 505 -3.33 11.49 11.67
C ILE A 505 -2.45 11.79 10.47
N GLU A 506 -2.82 11.28 9.30
CA GLU A 506 -2.08 11.51 8.07
C GLU A 506 -2.27 12.93 7.55
N TYR A 507 -1.23 13.49 6.90
CA TYR A 507 -1.26 14.86 6.36
C TYR A 507 -2.41 15.09 5.37
N THR A 508 -2.87 14.04 4.69
CA THR A 508 -4.00 14.08 3.77
C THR A 508 -5.32 14.34 4.47
N GLU A 509 -5.44 13.99 5.74
CA GLU A 509 -6.64 14.11 6.56
C GLU A 509 -6.62 15.34 7.48
N PHE A 510 -5.57 16.16 7.45
CA PHE A 510 -5.50 17.37 8.28
C PHE A 510 -6.72 18.28 8.14
N ASP A 511 -7.26 18.40 6.92
CA ASP A 511 -8.46 19.19 6.65
C ASP A 511 -9.68 18.68 7.44
N LYS A 512 -9.83 17.35 7.58
CA LYS A 512 -10.91 16.67 8.33
C LYS A 512 -10.87 17.00 9.82
N PHE A 513 -9.66 17.16 10.36
CA PHE A 513 -9.43 17.44 11.77
C PHE A 513 -9.17 18.92 12.08
N GLY A 514 -9.36 19.82 11.10
CA GLY A 514 -9.15 21.26 11.29
C GLY A 514 -7.69 21.65 11.54
N ILE A 515 -6.73 20.82 11.14
CA ILE A 515 -5.31 21.03 11.35
C ILE A 515 -4.75 21.86 10.19
N THR A 516 -4.31 23.09 10.47
CA THR A 516 -3.78 23.95 9.40
C THR A 516 -2.36 23.53 8.99
N ARG A 517 -2.06 23.68 7.69
CA ARG A 517 -0.74 23.39 7.09
C ARG A 517 0.21 24.59 7.11
N GLY A 518 -0.25 25.76 7.57
CA GLY A 518 0.48 27.02 7.52
C GLY A 518 1.60 27.14 8.58
N PRO A 519 2.47 28.17 8.46
CA PRO A 519 3.46 28.46 9.49
C PRO A 519 2.77 28.77 10.82
N PHE A 520 3.36 28.30 11.92
CA PHE A 520 2.90 28.60 13.28
C PHE A 520 2.81 30.12 13.45
N SER A 521 1.60 30.67 13.57
CA SER A 521 1.44 32.05 13.98
C SER A 521 1.90 32.15 15.44
N SER A 522 2.80 33.08 15.75
CA SER A 522 3.33 33.33 17.10
C SER A 522 2.25 33.63 18.16
N ASN A 523 1.00 33.86 17.75
CA ASN A 523 -0.16 34.11 18.62
C ASN A 523 -1.30 33.08 18.44
N GLY A 524 -1.07 31.93 17.80
CA GLY A 524 -2.09 30.92 17.53
C GLY A 524 -2.02 29.74 18.50
N LEU A 525 -3.18 29.36 19.06
CA LEU A 525 -3.44 28.16 19.87
C LEU A 525 -3.24 26.83 19.10
N GLN A 526 -2.30 26.76 18.15
CA GLN A 526 -2.07 25.53 17.40
C GLN A 526 -1.08 24.63 18.14
N ALA A 527 -1.58 23.48 18.56
CA ALA A 527 -0.80 22.42 19.20
C ALA A 527 0.40 21.99 18.33
N ASP A 528 1.61 22.00 18.91
CA ASP A 528 2.86 21.54 18.26
C ASP A 528 2.92 20.01 18.28
N PHE A 529 2.07 19.38 17.45
CA PHE A 529 2.01 17.93 17.37
C PHE A 529 3.31 17.35 16.78
N PRO A 530 3.89 16.30 17.39
CA PRO A 530 5.11 15.70 16.91
C PRO A 530 4.86 14.95 15.59
N ALA A 531 5.83 15.01 14.68
CA ALA A 531 5.76 14.32 13.40
C ALA A 531 5.96 12.81 13.59
N ASN A 532 5.15 12.01 12.92
CA ASN A 532 5.25 10.57 12.92
C ASN A 532 6.35 10.11 11.95
N THR A 533 7.31 9.33 12.45
CA THR A 533 8.41 8.79 11.63
C THR A 533 8.10 7.42 11.02
N ASN A 534 6.94 6.83 11.34
CA ASN A 534 6.58 5.44 11.00
C ASN A 534 7.60 4.39 11.49
N ILE A 535 8.33 4.70 12.56
CA ILE A 535 9.14 3.76 13.32
C ILE A 535 8.38 3.42 14.60
N LEU A 536 8.03 2.15 14.75
CA LEU A 536 7.19 1.66 15.83
C LEU A 536 7.91 0.60 16.65
N TYR A 537 7.57 0.53 17.93
CA TYR A 537 7.68 -0.69 18.72
C TYR A 537 6.29 -1.29 18.87
N VAL A 538 6.16 -2.60 18.73
CA VAL A 538 4.91 -3.34 18.95
C VAL A 538 5.11 -4.53 19.86
N ASP A 539 4.18 -4.73 20.79
CA ASP A 539 3.99 -5.98 21.52
C ASP A 539 3.26 -6.96 20.60
N LEU A 540 3.89 -8.09 20.27
CA LEU A 540 3.38 -9.01 19.25
C LEU A 540 2.03 -9.60 19.64
N ALA A 541 1.84 -9.93 20.92
CA ALA A 541 0.57 -10.44 21.42
C ALA A 541 -0.56 -9.39 21.27
N SER A 542 -0.28 -8.11 21.57
CA SER A 542 -1.28 -7.05 21.39
C SER A 542 -1.60 -6.78 19.92
N ALA A 543 -0.60 -6.83 19.03
CA ALA A 543 -0.81 -6.69 17.60
C ALA A 543 -1.63 -7.87 17.02
N GLU A 544 -1.38 -9.09 17.50
CA GLU A 544 -2.13 -10.28 17.12
C GLU A 544 -3.59 -10.21 17.57
N LEU A 545 -3.88 -9.69 18.77
CA LEU A 545 -5.26 -9.44 19.23
C LEU A 545 -6.04 -8.49 18.29
N VAL A 546 -5.35 -7.53 17.67
CA VAL A 546 -5.95 -6.65 16.66
C VAL A 546 -6.15 -7.43 15.36
N GLY A 547 -5.09 -8.07 14.84
CA GLY A 547 -5.15 -8.82 13.58
C GLY A 547 -6.22 -9.93 13.57
N SER A 548 -6.38 -10.62 14.69
CA SER A 548 -7.31 -11.75 14.89
C SER A 548 -8.73 -11.35 15.29
N SER A 549 -9.09 -10.06 15.29
CA SER A 549 -10.38 -9.62 15.83
C SER A 549 -11.61 -10.03 15.00
N GLU A 550 -11.41 -10.56 13.78
CA GLU A 550 -12.48 -11.02 12.86
C GLU A 550 -13.57 -9.98 12.57
N ASN A 551 -13.23 -8.68 12.72
CA ASN A 551 -14.13 -7.57 12.42
C ASN A 551 -13.35 -6.35 11.87
N GLU A 552 -14.03 -5.23 11.66
CA GLU A 552 -13.43 -3.95 11.20
C GLU A 552 -12.19 -3.51 12.00
N ARG A 553 -12.07 -3.91 13.28
CA ARG A 553 -10.88 -3.62 14.11
C ARG A 553 -9.61 -4.30 13.61
N SER A 554 -9.72 -5.35 12.80
CA SER A 554 -8.57 -6.02 12.16
C SER A 554 -7.90 -5.15 11.09
N LEU A 555 -8.60 -4.12 10.59
CA LEU A 555 -8.13 -3.19 9.58
C LEU A 555 -8.24 -1.74 10.09
N PRO A 556 -7.48 -1.37 11.14
CA PRO A 556 -7.63 -0.06 11.78
C PRO A 556 -7.18 1.08 10.86
N GLY A 557 -7.93 2.19 10.88
CA GLY A 557 -7.53 3.43 10.21
C GLY A 557 -7.57 3.35 8.68
N MET A 558 -8.56 2.66 8.11
CA MET A 558 -8.78 2.68 6.67
C MET A 558 -9.04 4.10 6.17
N VAL A 559 -8.27 4.52 5.17
CA VAL A 559 -8.35 5.84 4.56
C VAL A 559 -8.31 5.71 3.05
N LEU A 560 -8.98 6.64 2.36
CA LEU A 560 -9.07 6.68 0.91
C LEU A 560 -8.56 8.04 0.40
N ASN A 561 -7.56 8.04 -0.48
CA ASN A 561 -6.94 9.28 -0.94
C ASN A 561 -7.45 9.69 -2.32
N THR A 562 -8.54 10.45 -2.34
CA THR A 562 -9.19 10.94 -3.56
C THR A 562 -8.41 12.06 -4.28
N LYS A 563 -7.19 12.41 -3.86
CA LYS A 563 -6.43 13.54 -4.43
C LYS A 563 -5.33 13.09 -5.39
N LYS A 564 -5.07 11.78 -5.52
CA LYS A 564 -3.97 11.25 -6.32
C LYS A 564 -4.47 10.80 -7.71
N PRO A 565 -4.03 11.43 -8.81
CA PRO A 565 -4.37 10.93 -10.12
C PRO A 565 -3.71 9.57 -10.37
N ILE A 566 -4.42 8.66 -11.01
CA ILE A 566 -3.81 7.47 -11.63
C ILE A 566 -3.84 7.68 -13.13
N VAL A 567 -2.75 7.25 -13.76
CA VAL A 567 -2.66 7.15 -15.21
C VAL A 567 -2.69 5.67 -15.55
N TYR A 568 -3.60 5.27 -16.43
CA TYR A 568 -3.66 3.93 -16.99
C TYR A 568 -4.02 4.00 -18.47
N MET A 569 -3.70 2.95 -19.20
CA MET A 569 -4.04 2.80 -20.61
C MET A 569 -5.18 1.79 -20.71
N ASP A 570 -6.22 2.13 -21.46
CA ASP A 570 -7.29 1.19 -21.72
C ASP A 570 -6.96 0.25 -22.90
N ASN A 571 -7.92 -0.60 -23.22
CA ASN A 571 -7.85 -1.54 -24.32
C ASN A 571 -7.68 -0.91 -25.71
N PHE A 572 -8.05 0.35 -25.88
CA PHE A 572 -7.96 1.07 -27.14
C PHE A 572 -6.63 1.83 -27.29
N GLY A 573 -5.77 1.74 -26.27
CA GLY A 573 -4.51 2.48 -26.21
C GLY A 573 -4.68 3.91 -25.71
N ASP A 574 -5.88 4.30 -25.28
CA ASP A 574 -6.15 5.63 -24.78
C ASP A 574 -5.63 5.77 -23.34
N THR A 575 -4.87 6.84 -23.12
CA THR A 575 -4.32 7.13 -21.79
C THR A 575 -5.32 7.93 -20.99
N HIS A 576 -5.83 7.30 -19.95
CA HIS A 576 -6.77 7.90 -19.02
C HIS A 576 -6.05 8.52 -17.82
N ARG A 577 -6.53 9.69 -17.38
CA ARG A 577 -6.09 10.33 -16.15
C ARG A 577 -7.29 10.77 -15.32
N TYR A 578 -7.71 9.92 -14.40
CA TYR A 578 -8.78 10.24 -13.46
C TYR A 578 -8.20 10.65 -12.11
N ILE A 579 -8.98 11.43 -11.36
CA ILE A 579 -8.73 11.69 -9.94
C ILE A 579 -9.30 10.49 -9.19
N ILE A 580 -8.41 9.61 -8.74
CA ILE A 580 -8.77 8.27 -8.29
C ILE A 580 -8.44 8.10 -6.82
N CYS A 581 -9.12 7.15 -6.20
CA CYS A 581 -9.04 6.77 -4.81
C CYS A 581 -8.04 5.64 -4.54
#